data_AF-A0A4Y2CQZ4-F1
#
_entry.id   AF-A0A4Y2CQZ4-F1
#
_cell.length_a   1.000
_cell.length_b   1.000
_cell.length_c   1.000
_cell.angle_alpha   90.00
_cell.angle_beta   90.00
_cell.angle_gamma   90.00
#
_symmetry.space_group_name_H-M   'P 1'
#
loop_
_entity.id
_entity.type
_entity.pdbx_description
1 polymer ?
#
loop_
_entity_poly.entity_id
_entity_poly.type
_entity_poly.pdbx_seq_one_letter_code
_entity_poly.pdbx_strand_id
1 'polypeptide(L)'
;MLKLQSSDFQKQDGVLTTKLFKCFKKILDTIEELCDASEMIETRGAAQTLLPAMCDSLSLYFLCLWNNVLKEVNHVQKYLQILGISFEKSVIKMRSLKVLLKDKRDDLIEEALQFTKDTCEEMVCIQ
;
A
#
# COMPACT_ATOMS: atom_id res chain seq x y z
N MET A 1 22.01 24.69 2.43
CA MET A 1 21.49 23.89 1.29
C MET A 1 21.81 22.42 1.54
N LEU A 2 20.86 21.65 2.07
CA LEU A 2 21.02 20.19 2.25
C LEU A 2 20.15 19.50 1.19
N LYS A 3 20.80 18.97 0.15
CA LYS A 3 20.20 18.02 -0.78
C LYS A 3 20.01 16.69 -0.04
N LEU A 4 18.88 16.54 0.67
CA LEU A 4 18.37 15.21 1.00
C LEU A 4 17.92 14.59 -0.33
N GLN A 5 18.69 13.62 -0.82
CA GLN A 5 18.49 13.07 -2.14
C GLN A 5 17.21 12.23 -2.18
N SER A 6 16.33 12.60 -3.11
CA SER A 6 15.12 11.87 -3.50
C SER A 6 15.37 10.39 -3.88
N SER A 7 16.64 9.99 -4.09
CA SER A 7 17.05 8.66 -4.54
C SER A 7 17.05 7.59 -3.44
N ASP A 8 17.20 7.98 -2.16
CA ASP A 8 17.16 7.02 -1.06
C ASP A 8 15.73 6.55 -0.74
N PHE A 9 14.73 7.37 -1.10
CA PHE A 9 13.31 7.05 -0.98
C PHE A 9 12.90 5.94 -1.97
N GLN A 10 13.26 6.09 -3.25
CA GLN A 10 12.89 5.14 -4.32
C GLN A 10 13.43 3.71 -4.12
N LYS A 11 14.58 3.54 -3.46
CA LYS A 11 15.21 2.22 -3.26
C LYS A 11 14.53 1.41 -2.14
N GLN A 12 13.92 2.09 -1.17
CA GLN A 12 13.13 1.47 -0.10
C GLN A 12 11.68 1.21 -0.54
N ASP A 13 11.19 1.97 -1.53
CA ASP A 13 9.82 1.90 -2.06
C ASP A 13 9.48 0.53 -2.64
N GLY A 14 10.35 -0.07 -3.45
CA GLY A 14 10.10 -1.38 -4.06
C GLY A 14 9.95 -2.51 -3.04
N VAL A 15 10.77 -2.53 -1.99
CA VAL A 15 10.87 -3.69 -1.07
C VAL A 15 9.66 -3.83 -0.13
N LEU A 16 9.11 -2.72 0.35
CA LEU A 16 7.96 -2.73 1.28
C LEU A 16 6.63 -2.93 0.57
N THR A 17 6.45 -2.32 -0.61
CA THR A 17 5.29 -2.57 -1.48
C THR A 17 5.22 -4.06 -1.80
N THR A 18 6.35 -4.66 -2.16
CA THR A 18 6.44 -6.11 -2.43
C THR A 18 6.03 -6.98 -1.22
N LYS A 19 6.34 -6.59 0.02
CA LYS A 19 5.96 -7.37 1.21
C LYS A 19 4.46 -7.31 1.50
N LEU A 20 3.84 -6.14 1.43
CA LEU A 20 2.41 -5.99 1.64
C LEU A 20 1.63 -6.79 0.60
N PHE A 21 2.00 -6.66 -0.68
CA PHE A 21 1.36 -7.40 -1.77
C PHE A 21 1.59 -8.90 -1.68
N LYS A 22 2.77 -9.34 -1.23
CA LYS A 22 3.01 -10.75 -0.94
C LYS A 22 2.10 -11.28 0.17
N CYS A 23 1.86 -10.49 1.22
CA CYS A 23 0.92 -10.86 2.27
C CYS A 23 -0.53 -10.87 1.76
N PHE A 24 -0.90 -9.85 0.97
CA PHE A 24 -2.23 -9.76 0.38
C PHE A 24 -2.52 -10.93 -0.55
N LYS A 25 -1.57 -11.29 -1.43
CA LYS A 25 -1.68 -12.46 -2.30
C LYS A 25 -1.88 -13.75 -1.50
N LYS A 26 -1.10 -13.97 -0.43
CA LYS A 26 -1.31 -15.13 0.44
C LYS A 26 -2.72 -15.18 1.05
N ILE A 27 -3.27 -14.03 1.40
CA ILE A 27 -4.65 -13.95 1.91
C ILE A 27 -5.63 -14.35 0.80
N LEU A 28 -5.43 -13.84 -0.43
CA LEU A 28 -6.25 -14.24 -1.57
C LEU A 28 -6.15 -15.74 -1.85
N ASP A 29 -4.93 -16.29 -1.91
CA ASP A 29 -4.68 -17.72 -2.13
C ASP A 29 -5.42 -18.57 -1.07
N THR A 30 -5.35 -18.18 0.21
CA THR A 30 -6.09 -18.85 1.28
C THR A 30 -7.61 -18.71 1.14
N ILE A 31 -8.13 -17.54 0.76
CA ILE A 31 -9.58 -17.36 0.54
C ILE A 31 -10.04 -18.19 -0.67
N GLU A 32 -9.22 -18.31 -1.70
CA GLU A 32 -9.49 -19.18 -2.85
C GLU A 32 -9.54 -20.65 -2.46
N GLU A 33 -8.58 -21.13 -1.65
CA GLU A 33 -8.62 -22.49 -1.07
C GLU A 33 -9.91 -22.73 -0.26
N LEU A 34 -10.37 -21.72 0.49
CA LEU A 34 -11.62 -21.80 1.27
C LEU A 34 -12.89 -21.82 0.40
N CYS A 35 -12.79 -21.57 -0.91
CA CYS A 35 -13.90 -21.72 -1.84
C CYS A 35 -14.15 -23.18 -2.26
N ASP A 36 -13.29 -24.12 -1.84
CA ASP A 36 -13.37 -25.54 -2.22
C ASP A 36 -14.66 -26.22 -1.74
N ALA A 37 -15.08 -27.25 -2.48
CA ALA A 37 -16.30 -27.99 -2.18
C ALA A 37 -16.22 -28.80 -0.87
N SER A 38 -15.02 -29.10 -0.37
CA SER A 38 -14.78 -29.81 0.90
C SER A 38 -15.02 -28.94 2.14
N GLU A 39 -15.03 -27.61 1.99
CA GLU A 39 -15.30 -26.69 3.09
C GLU A 39 -16.78 -26.64 3.48
N MET A 40 -17.03 -26.24 4.74
CA MET A 40 -18.39 -26.04 5.24
C MET A 40 -19.12 -24.98 4.42
N ILE A 41 -20.41 -25.19 4.15
CA ILE A 41 -21.24 -24.32 3.29
C ILE A 41 -21.14 -22.85 3.69
N GLU A 42 -21.13 -22.55 4.98
CA GLU A 42 -21.03 -21.17 5.49
C GLU A 42 -19.65 -20.56 5.20
N THR A 43 -18.56 -21.28 5.50
CA THR A 43 -17.18 -20.83 5.23
C THR A 43 -16.98 -20.59 3.75
N ARG A 44 -17.39 -21.56 2.91
CA ARG A 44 -17.32 -21.46 1.45
C ARG A 44 -18.12 -20.29 0.92
N GLY A 45 -19.36 -20.12 1.37
CA GLY A 45 -20.22 -19.01 0.94
C GLY A 45 -19.64 -17.64 1.30
N ALA A 46 -19.05 -17.51 2.49
CA ALA A 46 -18.35 -16.30 2.91
C ALA A 46 -17.11 -16.04 2.05
N ALA A 47 -16.29 -17.06 1.79
CA ALA A 47 -15.09 -16.95 0.95
C ALA A 47 -15.44 -16.55 -0.49
N GLN A 48 -16.45 -17.17 -1.10
CA GLN A 48 -16.94 -16.84 -2.45
C GLN A 48 -17.49 -15.42 -2.56
N THR A 49 -17.98 -14.84 -1.46
CA THR A 49 -18.42 -13.43 -1.41
C THR A 49 -17.21 -12.50 -1.23
N LEU A 50 -16.26 -12.89 -0.39
CA LEU A 50 -15.12 -12.06 -0.02
C LEU A 50 -14.06 -11.96 -1.12
N LEU A 51 -13.76 -13.09 -1.80
CA LEU A 51 -12.74 -13.17 -2.85
C LEU A 51 -12.93 -12.10 -3.95
N PRO A 52 -14.10 -11.99 -4.62
CA PRO A 52 -14.30 -10.97 -5.64
C PRO A 52 -14.28 -9.55 -5.07
N ALA A 53 -14.74 -9.33 -3.84
CA ALA A 53 -14.69 -8.01 -3.19
C ALA A 53 -13.26 -7.57 -2.88
N MET A 54 -12.37 -8.51 -2.54
CA MET A 54 -10.95 -8.23 -2.30
C MET A 54 -10.17 -8.04 -3.61
N CYS A 55 -10.53 -8.75 -4.66
CA CYS A 55 -9.96 -8.59 -6.01
C CYS A 55 -10.55 -7.40 -6.78
N ASP A 56 -11.54 -6.68 -6.22
CA ASP A 56 -12.09 -5.51 -6.87
C ASP A 56 -11.03 -4.43 -7.06
N SER A 57 -11.07 -3.79 -8.24
CA SER A 57 -10.13 -2.75 -8.65
C SER A 57 -10.04 -1.61 -7.63
N LEU A 58 -11.16 -1.25 -6.99
CA LEU A 58 -11.20 -0.19 -5.98
C LEU A 58 -10.48 -0.60 -4.69
N SER A 59 -10.64 -1.86 -4.27
CA SER A 59 -9.95 -2.44 -3.11
C SER A 59 -8.44 -2.42 -3.29
N LEU A 60 -7.95 -2.86 -4.45
CA LEU A 60 -6.52 -2.85 -4.80
C LEU A 60 -5.96 -1.43 -4.87
N TYR A 61 -6.72 -0.51 -5.48
CA TYR A 61 -6.35 0.90 -5.58
C TYR A 61 -6.19 1.54 -4.19
N PHE A 62 -7.18 1.37 -3.31
CA PHE A 62 -7.08 1.90 -1.95
C PHE A 62 -5.95 1.28 -1.15
N LEU A 63 -5.71 -0.03 -1.31
CA LEU A 63 -4.60 -0.70 -0.64
C LEU A 63 -3.25 -0.09 -1.05
N CYS A 64 -3.05 0.15 -2.35
CA CYS A 64 -1.81 0.75 -2.86
C CYS A 64 -1.65 2.22 -2.41
N LEU A 65 -2.70 3.02 -2.58
CA LEU A 65 -2.71 4.43 -2.20
C LEU A 65 -2.39 4.61 -0.71
N TRP A 66 -3.11 3.88 0.17
CA TRP A 66 -2.91 3.97 1.61
C TRP A 66 -1.56 3.42 2.04
N ASN A 67 -1.05 2.38 1.38
CA ASN A 67 0.30 1.89 1.66
C ASN A 67 1.36 2.98 1.46
N ASN A 68 1.31 3.71 0.34
CA ASN A 68 2.26 4.79 0.06
C ASN A 68 2.12 5.95 1.05
N VAL A 69 0.89 6.35 1.38
CA VAL A 69 0.61 7.39 2.38
C VAL A 69 1.10 6.98 3.78
N LEU A 70 0.72 5.79 4.24
CA LEU A 70 1.03 5.32 5.60
C LEU A 70 2.53 5.10 5.81
N LYS A 71 3.27 4.68 4.78
CA LYS A 71 4.73 4.60 4.86
C LYS A 71 5.34 5.94 5.22
N GLU A 72 4.93 7.00 4.55
CA GLU A 72 5.52 8.31 4.78
C GLU A 72 5.06 8.95 6.09
N VAL A 73 3.79 8.73 6.46
CA VAL A 73 3.31 9.09 7.80
C VAL A 73 4.12 8.36 8.88
N ASN A 74 4.37 7.06 8.74
CA ASN A 74 5.16 6.27 9.69
C ASN A 74 6.63 6.72 9.72
N HIS A 75 7.21 7.06 8.57
CA HIS A 75 8.57 7.57 8.50
C HIS A 75 8.70 8.92 9.22
N VAL A 76 7.77 9.84 9.00
CA VAL A 76 7.71 11.14 9.70
C VAL A 76 7.47 10.94 11.19
N GLN A 77 6.55 10.06 11.58
CA GLN A 77 6.30 9.73 12.99
C GLN A 77 7.59 9.25 13.69
N LYS A 78 8.29 8.27 13.10
CA LYS A 78 9.56 7.77 13.64
C LYS A 78 10.62 8.87 13.74
N TYR A 79 10.69 9.74 12.73
CA TYR A 79 11.63 10.87 12.73
C TYR A 79 11.37 11.85 13.87
N LEU A 80 10.09 12.16 14.14
CA LEU A 80 9.70 13.05 15.23
C LEU A 80 9.94 12.45 16.63
N GLN A 81 10.03 11.13 16.72
CA GLN A 81 10.31 10.40 17.97
C GLN A 81 11.81 10.27 18.28
N ILE A 82 12.70 10.78 17.41
CA ILE A 82 14.14 10.78 17.66
C ILE A 82 14.47 11.70 18.84
N LEU A 83 15.17 11.16 19.85
CA LEU A 83 15.61 11.94 21.00
C LEU A 83 16.56 13.06 20.57
N GLY A 84 16.31 14.29 21.06
CA GLY A 84 17.15 15.45 20.77
C GLY A 84 16.92 16.09 19.40
N ILE A 85 15.85 15.72 18.69
CA ILE A 85 15.45 16.44 17.47
C ILE A 85 15.07 17.89 17.80
N SER A 86 15.58 18.85 17.01
CA SER A 86 15.21 20.25 17.17
C SER A 86 13.82 20.53 16.61
N PHE A 87 13.12 21.50 17.20
CA PHE A 87 11.81 21.93 16.71
C PHE A 87 11.84 22.34 15.23
N GLU A 88 12.89 23.03 14.79
CA GLU A 88 13.05 23.42 13.39
C GLU A 88 13.08 22.21 12.44
N LYS A 89 13.85 21.16 12.80
CA LYS A 89 13.91 19.92 12.01
C LYS A 89 12.55 19.22 11.97
N SER A 90 11.83 19.20 13.08
CA SER A 90 10.47 18.67 13.15
C SER A 90 9.51 19.42 12.23
N VAL A 91 9.57 20.75 12.20
CA VAL A 91 8.76 21.60 11.31
C VAL A 91 9.08 21.32 9.85
N ILE A 92 10.36 21.19 9.48
CA ILE A 92 10.77 20.86 8.12
C ILE A 92 10.19 19.50 7.72
N LYS A 93 10.30 18.48 8.57
CA LYS A 93 9.78 17.14 8.27
C LYS A 93 8.26 17.13 8.11
N MET A 94 7.53 17.84 8.97
CA MET A 94 6.08 17.99 8.85
C MET A 94 5.66 18.73 7.58
N ARG A 95 6.41 19.76 7.17
CA ARG A 95 6.16 20.44 5.88
C ARG A 95 6.40 19.51 4.70
N SER A 96 7.44 18.68 4.73
CA SER A 96 7.67 17.68 3.69
C SER A 96 6.50 16.71 3.56
N LEU A 97 5.93 16.23 4.68
CA LEU A 97 4.73 15.39 4.65
C LEU A 97 3.54 16.12 4.03
N LYS A 98 3.33 17.39 4.39
CA LYS A 98 2.26 18.21 3.80
C LYS A 98 2.42 18.35 2.28
N VAL A 99 3.63 18.61 1.80
CA VAL A 99 3.93 18.72 0.35
C VAL A 99 3.60 17.41 -0.35
N LEU A 100 4.00 16.27 0.21
CA LEU A 100 3.64 14.96 -0.34
C LEU A 100 2.12 14.77 -0.44
N LEU A 101 1.39 15.02 0.64
CA LEU A 101 -0.05 14.76 0.71
C LEU A 101 -0.91 15.75 -0.09
N LYS A 102 -0.42 16.97 -0.34
CA LYS A 102 -1.16 18.00 -1.07
C LYS A 102 -0.65 18.20 -2.48
N ASP A 103 0.65 18.45 -2.62
CA ASP A 103 1.23 18.91 -3.87
C ASP A 103 1.59 17.74 -4.78
N LYS A 104 1.85 16.55 -4.21
CA LYS A 104 2.09 15.29 -4.95
C LYS A 104 0.91 14.31 -4.90
N ARG A 105 -0.28 14.81 -4.55
CA ARG A 105 -1.48 13.97 -4.46
C ARG A 105 -1.76 13.26 -5.79
N ASP A 106 -1.63 13.97 -6.90
CA ASP A 106 -1.97 13.43 -8.21
C ASP A 106 -0.96 12.36 -8.65
N ASP A 107 0.33 12.56 -8.35
CA ASP A 107 1.38 11.53 -8.53
C ASP A 107 1.05 10.25 -7.74
N LEU A 108 0.63 10.38 -6.48
CA LEU A 108 0.24 9.24 -5.64
C LEU A 108 -0.97 8.49 -6.20
N ILE A 109 -1.94 9.24 -6.75
CA ILE A 109 -3.13 8.67 -7.39
C ILE A 109 -2.73 7.94 -8.68
N GLU A 110 -1.88 8.54 -9.50
CA GLU A 110 -1.42 7.95 -10.76
C GLU A 110 -0.61 6.66 -10.52
N GLU A 111 0.31 6.67 -9.56
CA GLU A 111 1.06 5.48 -9.15
C GLU A 111 0.14 4.35 -8.66
N ALA A 112 -0.86 4.68 -7.82
CA ALA A 112 -1.82 3.69 -7.33
C ALA A 112 -2.71 3.15 -8.46
N LEU A 113 -3.14 4.00 -9.39
CA LEU A 113 -3.92 3.59 -10.56
C LEU A 113 -3.12 2.67 -11.48
N GLN A 114 -1.87 3.02 -11.78
CA GLN A 114 -1.02 2.19 -12.63
C GLN A 114 -0.78 0.84 -11.98
N PHE A 115 -0.45 0.82 -10.69
CA PHE A 115 -0.29 -0.40 -9.94
C PHE A 115 -1.53 -1.31 -9.97
N THR A 116 -2.72 -0.74 -9.78
CA THR A 116 -3.98 -1.49 -9.85
C THR A 116 -4.19 -2.09 -11.23
N LYS A 117 -3.92 -1.34 -12.30
CA LYS A 117 -4.02 -1.87 -13.68
C LYS A 117 -3.09 -3.07 -13.87
N ASP A 118 -1.81 -2.91 -13.52
CA ASP A 118 -0.81 -3.98 -13.66
C ASP A 118 -1.22 -5.23 -12.87
N THR A 119 -1.70 -5.05 -11.64
CA THR A 119 -2.13 -6.16 -10.77
C THR A 119 -3.41 -6.82 -11.28
N CYS A 120 -4.39 -6.03 -11.74
CA CYS A 120 -5.60 -6.57 -12.34
C CYS A 120 -5.27 -7.36 -13.62
N GLU A 121 -4.37 -6.87 -14.47
CA GLU A 121 -3.91 -7.60 -15.66
C GLU A 121 -3.23 -8.93 -15.29
N GLU A 122 -2.43 -8.97 -14.22
CA GLU A 122 -1.83 -10.20 -13.70
C GLU A 122 -2.87 -11.17 -13.09
N MET A 123 -3.86 -10.64 -12.36
CA MET A 123 -4.90 -11.44 -11.68
C MET A 123 -6.02 -11.90 -12.62
N VAL A 124 -6.26 -11.22 -13.76
CA VAL A 124 -7.23 -11.62 -14.79
C VAL A 124 -6.84 -12.95 -15.48
N CYS A 125 -5.61 -13.46 -15.28
CA CYS A 125 -5.25 -14.83 -15.64
C CYS A 125 -5.75 -15.92 -14.66
N ILE A 126 -6.51 -15.56 -13.61
CA ILE A 126 -7.11 -16.48 -12.61
C ILE A 126 -8.65 -16.41 -12.62
N GLN A 127 -9.27 -16.10 -13.77
CA GLN A 127 -10.69 -16.33 -14.04
C GLN A 127 -10.86 -17.35 -15.16
#